data_AF-A0A433PSY7-F1
#
_entry.id   AF-A0A433PSY7-F1
#
_cell.length_a   1.000
_cell.length_b   1.000
_cell.length_c   1.000
_cell.angle_alpha   90.00
_cell.angle_beta   90.00
_cell.angle_gamma   90.00
#
_symmetry.space_group_name_H-M   'P 1'
#
loop_
_entity.id
_entity.type
_entity.pdbx_description
1 polymer ?
#
loop_
_entity_poly.entity_id
_entity_poly.type
_entity_poly.pdbx_seq_one_letter_code
_entity_poly.pdbx_strand_id
1 'polypeptide(L)'
;METKLDCAIKASKKLISNLHRDGLDRGCIATFNDYLVVRQDFTSDEKTLHRSLDGMKDTAAGETRLYDSIYDVAIGTFRRKADVTRPWILIVVTDGDDNASSSGARKCGVDLFNGFSRESSNFVFVVGVGDRVNSAKLTEMATAGKFDYIPVKDFPLLELIFLTLAHKVTTSLSLSVSNLSIGNASASWAEIQRHRQLSNVAIDYALLIDVSASMGDRANRQASVHAPAPARVPARAPVSAPARAPVPARAPVPARPVARTPVPARPVARTPAPVRALEVDPTVEFLSALVALLPSPPECYAGHGMTKMYHGNRPPITIAPIAILMPVLATASQAANANPSAFVEEVTHCDSLVREMHQDLGGVTKTKSSMLGIV
;
A
#
# COMPACT_ATOMS: atom_id res chain seq x y z
N MET A 1 -21.97 8.29 -10.21
CA MET A 1 -21.36 7.30 -9.29
C MET A 1 -19.89 7.60 -9.24
N GLU A 2 -19.26 7.46 -8.07
CA GLU A 2 -17.84 7.81 -7.85
C GLU A 2 -16.92 6.76 -8.49
N THR A 3 -15.99 7.22 -9.32
CA THR A 3 -14.90 6.41 -9.90
C THR A 3 -13.74 6.27 -8.90
N LYS A 4 -12.79 5.37 -9.17
CA LYS A 4 -11.55 5.29 -8.40
C LYS A 4 -10.78 6.62 -8.44
N LEU A 5 -10.72 7.25 -9.61
CA LEU A 5 -10.11 8.56 -9.77
C LEU A 5 -10.82 9.65 -8.95
N ASP A 6 -12.15 9.64 -8.89
CA ASP A 6 -12.90 10.59 -8.04
C ASP A 6 -12.54 10.42 -6.55
N CYS A 7 -12.40 9.19 -6.07
CA CYS A 7 -11.96 8.92 -4.70
C CYS A 7 -10.54 9.43 -4.45
N ALA A 8 -9.61 9.21 -5.39
CA ALA A 8 -8.24 9.71 -5.29
C ALA A 8 -8.18 11.24 -5.28
N ILE A 9 -8.97 11.90 -6.13
CA ILE A 9 -9.13 13.36 -6.16
C ILE A 9 -9.65 13.86 -4.81
N LYS A 10 -10.73 13.26 -4.29
CA LYS A 10 -11.35 13.64 -3.02
C LYS A 10 -10.37 13.50 -1.85
N ALA A 11 -9.68 12.38 -1.74
CA ALA A 11 -8.68 12.16 -0.70
C ALA A 11 -7.50 13.15 -0.82
N SER A 12 -7.02 13.41 -2.04
CA SER A 12 -5.94 14.37 -2.32
C SER A 12 -6.32 15.79 -1.89
N LYS A 13 -7.54 16.23 -2.18
CA LYS A 13 -8.05 17.53 -1.72
C LYS A 13 -8.07 17.61 -0.21
N LYS A 14 -8.52 16.55 0.46
CA LYS A 14 -8.53 16.49 1.93
C LYS A 14 -7.12 16.58 2.50
N LEU A 15 -6.17 15.86 1.93
CA LEU A 15 -4.77 15.94 2.32
C LEU A 15 -4.24 17.37 2.19
N ILE A 16 -4.41 18.01 1.03
CA ILE A 16 -3.93 19.37 0.78
C ILE A 16 -4.49 20.36 1.79
N SER A 17 -5.81 20.38 2.02
CA SER A 17 -6.44 21.32 2.96
C SER A 17 -6.03 21.14 4.42
N ASN A 18 -5.34 20.05 4.78
CA ASN A 18 -4.93 19.79 6.14
C ASN A 18 -3.40 19.73 6.34
N LEU A 19 -2.64 19.43 5.28
CA LEU A 19 -1.19 19.38 5.30
C LEU A 19 -0.54 20.68 4.81
N HIS A 20 -1.10 21.29 3.76
CA HIS A 20 -0.54 22.47 3.09
C HIS A 20 -0.72 23.73 3.93
N ARG A 21 0.32 24.56 3.98
CA ARG A 21 0.24 25.91 4.53
C ARG A 21 0.44 26.92 3.42
N ASP A 22 -0.63 27.62 3.10
CA ASP A 22 -0.69 28.60 2.01
C ASP A 22 0.41 29.67 2.16
N GLY A 23 1.13 29.94 1.08
CA GLY A 23 2.25 30.88 1.07
C GLY A 23 3.56 30.38 1.70
N LEU A 24 3.60 29.18 2.31
CA LEU A 24 4.78 28.63 2.97
C LEU A 24 5.24 27.30 2.34
N ASP A 25 4.37 26.30 2.35
CA ASP A 25 4.62 25.00 1.74
C ASP A 25 4.41 25.08 0.23
N ARG A 26 5.03 24.18 -0.55
CA ARG A 26 4.82 24.11 -2.00
C ARG A 26 4.35 22.74 -2.42
N GLY A 27 3.21 22.69 -3.09
CA GLY A 27 2.63 21.47 -3.64
C GLY A 27 2.84 21.38 -5.15
N CYS A 28 2.94 20.16 -5.66
CA CYS A 28 2.94 19.81 -7.07
C CYS A 28 1.89 18.72 -7.31
N ILE A 29 1.11 18.83 -8.39
CA ILE A 29 0.17 17.80 -8.84
C ILE A 29 0.66 17.25 -10.16
N ALA A 30 0.92 15.96 -10.20
CA ALA A 30 1.29 15.24 -11.40
C ALA A 30 0.39 14.02 -11.59
N THR A 31 0.17 13.66 -12.84
CA THR A 31 -0.59 12.48 -13.22
C THR A 31 0.22 11.64 -14.19
N PHE A 32 -0.06 10.34 -14.24
CA PHE A 32 0.56 9.49 -15.24
C PHE A 32 -0.40 8.45 -15.81
N ASN A 33 -0.15 8.09 -17.05
CA ASN A 33 -0.71 6.93 -17.73
C ASN A 33 0.39 6.35 -18.64
N ASP A 34 0.29 6.49 -19.96
CA ASP A 34 1.37 6.21 -20.93
C ASP A 34 2.55 7.19 -20.77
N TYR A 35 2.32 8.37 -20.20
CA TYR A 35 3.33 9.40 -19.96
C TYR A 35 3.03 10.22 -18.70
N LEU A 36 4.04 10.94 -18.22
CA LEU A 36 3.89 11.87 -17.11
C LEU A 36 3.32 13.21 -17.60
N VAL A 37 2.37 13.76 -16.84
CA VAL A 37 1.88 15.15 -16.98
C VAL A 37 2.00 15.86 -15.64
N VAL A 38 2.79 16.93 -15.58
CA VAL A 38 2.77 17.87 -14.46
C VAL A 38 1.58 18.81 -14.66
N ARG A 39 0.49 18.56 -13.93
CA ARG A 39 -0.77 19.33 -14.01
C ARG A 39 -0.64 20.68 -13.32
N GLN A 40 0.09 20.70 -12.21
CA GLN A 40 0.48 21.89 -11.48
C GLN A 40 1.91 21.73 -10.99
N ASP A 41 2.78 22.63 -11.42
CA ASP A 41 4.15 22.71 -10.92
C ASP A 41 4.19 23.22 -9.46
N PHE A 42 5.35 23.18 -8.81
CA PHE A 42 5.46 23.65 -7.42
C PHE A 42 4.88 25.05 -7.22
N THR A 43 3.84 25.13 -6.39
CA THR A 43 3.15 26.38 -6.04
C THR A 43 2.85 26.41 -4.56
N SER A 44 2.91 27.60 -3.97
CA SER A 44 2.48 27.84 -2.60
C SER A 44 1.00 28.14 -2.47
N ASP A 45 0.28 28.33 -3.58
CA ASP A 45 -1.16 28.64 -3.61
C ASP A 45 -2.01 27.37 -3.57
N GLU A 46 -2.68 27.15 -2.44
CA GLU A 46 -3.58 26.01 -2.22
C GLU A 46 -4.69 25.94 -3.28
N LYS A 47 -5.26 27.10 -3.68
CA LYS A 47 -6.40 27.15 -4.61
C LYS A 47 -6.03 26.62 -5.98
N THR A 48 -4.80 26.89 -6.41
CA THR A 48 -4.29 26.40 -7.69
C THR A 48 -4.10 24.88 -7.66
N LEU A 49 -3.69 24.31 -6.53
CA LEU A 49 -3.61 22.85 -6.36
C LEU A 49 -5.00 22.18 -6.44
N HIS A 50 -6.01 22.73 -5.75
CA HIS A 50 -7.38 22.22 -5.82
C HIS A 50 -7.96 22.31 -7.24
N ARG A 51 -7.71 23.42 -7.95
CA ARG A 51 -8.15 23.60 -9.33
C ARG A 51 -7.51 22.58 -10.26
N SER A 52 -6.22 22.30 -10.06
CA SER A 52 -5.51 21.25 -10.81
C SER A 52 -6.16 19.89 -10.59
N LEU A 53 -6.53 19.54 -9.35
CA LEU A 53 -7.21 18.28 -9.05
C LEU A 53 -8.62 18.21 -9.68
N ASP A 54 -9.37 19.31 -9.68
CA ASP A 54 -10.68 19.38 -10.34
C ASP A 54 -10.60 19.13 -11.85
N GLY A 55 -9.51 19.57 -12.49
CA GLY A 55 -9.27 19.39 -13.92
C GLY A 55 -8.89 17.96 -14.34
N MET A 56 -8.79 17.01 -13.41
CA MET A 56 -8.43 15.62 -13.70
C MET A 56 -9.64 14.72 -13.92
N LYS A 57 -10.86 15.21 -13.69
CA LYS A 57 -12.07 14.42 -13.92
C LYS A 57 -12.12 13.94 -15.37
N ASP A 58 -12.55 12.70 -15.56
CA ASP A 58 -12.69 12.07 -16.88
C ASP A 58 -11.39 11.96 -17.70
N THR A 59 -10.23 12.03 -17.04
CA THR A 59 -8.91 11.87 -17.72
C THR A 59 -8.37 10.44 -17.69
N ALA A 60 -9.10 9.50 -17.08
CA ALA A 60 -8.67 8.10 -16.95
C ALA A 60 -8.60 7.40 -18.32
N ALA A 61 -7.40 7.14 -18.82
CA ALA A 61 -7.15 6.52 -20.12
C ALA A 61 -5.71 6.01 -20.22
N GLY A 62 -5.46 5.10 -21.16
CA GLY A 62 -4.11 4.60 -21.45
C GLY A 62 -3.62 3.52 -20.50
N GLU A 63 -2.32 3.23 -20.61
CA GLU A 63 -1.58 2.24 -19.83
C GLU A 63 -1.02 2.82 -18.52
N THR A 64 -0.26 2.02 -17.78
CA THR A 64 0.30 2.35 -16.46
C THR A 64 1.84 2.37 -16.55
N ARG A 65 2.42 3.54 -16.84
CA ARG A 65 3.87 3.80 -16.85
C ARG A 65 4.35 4.25 -15.46
N LEU A 66 4.11 3.43 -14.44
CA LEU A 66 4.37 3.75 -13.03
C LEU A 66 5.85 4.05 -12.75
N TYR A 67 6.76 3.12 -13.07
CA TYR A 67 8.16 3.23 -12.67
C TYR A 67 8.87 4.43 -13.29
N ASP A 68 8.71 4.64 -14.60
CA ASP A 68 9.33 5.78 -15.24
C ASP A 68 8.67 7.10 -14.77
N SER A 69 7.36 7.12 -14.47
CA SER A 69 6.70 8.34 -13.98
C SER A 69 7.14 8.72 -12.57
N ILE A 70 7.36 7.73 -11.69
CA ILE A 70 7.96 7.96 -10.37
C ILE A 70 9.37 8.57 -10.54
N TYR A 71 10.19 7.99 -11.41
CA TYR A 71 11.52 8.52 -11.73
C TYR A 71 11.45 9.94 -12.30
N ASP A 72 10.56 10.18 -13.26
CA ASP A 72 10.38 11.46 -13.95
C ASP A 72 9.92 12.56 -12.97
N VAL A 73 9.08 12.27 -11.98
CA VAL A 73 8.75 13.25 -10.92
C VAL A 73 9.90 13.44 -9.94
N ALA A 74 10.49 12.36 -9.42
CA ALA A 74 11.56 12.46 -8.43
C ALA A 74 12.80 13.17 -8.96
N ILE A 75 13.24 12.84 -10.18
CA ILE A 75 14.45 13.38 -10.79
C ILE A 75 14.11 14.55 -11.73
N GLY A 76 13.06 14.43 -12.51
CA GLY A 76 12.67 15.46 -13.49
C GLY A 76 11.91 16.64 -12.88
N THR A 77 11.20 16.49 -11.76
CA THR A 77 10.46 17.60 -11.14
C THR A 77 11.15 18.09 -9.88
N PHE A 78 11.35 17.23 -8.87
CA PHE A 78 11.95 17.67 -7.60
C PHE A 78 13.38 18.18 -7.78
N ARG A 79 14.29 17.37 -8.33
CA ARG A 79 15.70 17.79 -8.45
C ARG A 79 15.93 19.07 -9.26
N ARG A 80 15.01 19.41 -10.16
CA ARG A 80 15.11 20.62 -11.00
C ARG A 80 14.42 21.84 -10.39
N LYS A 81 13.37 21.66 -9.59
CA LYS A 81 12.44 22.74 -9.21
C LYS A 81 12.13 22.84 -7.72
N ALA A 82 12.29 21.75 -6.97
CA ALA A 82 12.13 21.77 -5.52
C ALA A 82 13.30 22.49 -4.86
N ASP A 83 13.05 23.04 -3.68
CA ASP A 83 14.01 23.74 -2.85
C ASP A 83 14.72 22.68 -2.01
N VAL A 84 16.00 22.48 -2.31
CA VAL A 84 16.86 21.48 -1.68
C VAL A 84 17.08 21.70 -0.19
N THR A 85 16.70 22.86 0.35
CA THR A 85 16.78 23.16 1.79
C THR A 85 15.56 22.67 2.57
N ARG A 86 14.53 22.16 1.88
CA ARG A 86 13.27 21.70 2.47
C ARG A 86 13.17 20.17 2.40
N PRO A 87 12.51 19.52 3.38
CA PRO A 87 12.01 18.16 3.24
C PRO A 87 11.18 17.98 1.97
N TRP A 88 11.46 16.92 1.21
CA TRP A 88 10.69 16.54 0.02
C TRP A 88 9.77 15.36 0.30
N ILE A 89 8.51 15.45 -0.13
CA ILE A 89 7.52 14.39 0.08
C ILE A 89 6.90 13.99 -1.26
N LEU A 90 7.10 12.75 -1.68
CA LEU A 90 6.44 12.18 -2.85
C LEU A 90 5.39 11.16 -2.41
N ILE A 91 4.13 11.40 -2.76
CA ILE A 91 3.03 10.44 -2.54
C ILE A 91 2.54 9.98 -3.91
N VAL A 92 2.60 8.68 -4.15
CA VAL A 92 2.18 8.03 -5.39
C VAL A 92 0.93 7.20 -5.12
N VAL A 93 -0.07 7.28 -6.00
CA VAL A 93 -1.28 6.44 -5.95
C VAL A 93 -1.43 5.71 -7.27
N THR A 94 -1.58 4.39 -7.23
CA THR A 94 -1.81 3.53 -8.41
C THR A 94 -2.82 2.43 -8.10
N ASP A 95 -3.63 2.04 -9.09
CA ASP A 95 -4.47 0.84 -9.01
C ASP A 95 -3.97 -0.33 -9.88
N GLY A 96 -2.96 -0.09 -10.72
CA GLY A 96 -2.45 -1.07 -11.68
C GLY A 96 -0.99 -1.48 -11.45
N ASP A 97 -0.63 -2.66 -11.95
CA ASP A 97 0.76 -3.04 -12.20
C ASP A 97 1.34 -2.21 -13.35
N ASP A 98 2.65 -2.01 -13.32
CA ASP A 98 3.36 -1.36 -14.40
C ASP A 98 3.37 -2.24 -15.66
N ASN A 99 2.94 -1.67 -16.78
CA ASN A 99 2.91 -2.35 -18.08
C ASN A 99 3.46 -1.50 -19.24
N ALA A 100 3.87 -0.26 -18.98
CA ALA A 100 4.37 0.68 -20.01
C ALA A 100 5.74 1.30 -19.67
N SER A 101 6.33 1.05 -18.51
CA SER A 101 7.67 1.58 -18.20
C SER A 101 8.76 0.84 -18.95
N SER A 102 9.79 1.61 -19.32
CA SER A 102 11.04 1.08 -19.88
C SER A 102 11.98 0.55 -18.78
N SER A 103 11.83 1.04 -17.56
CA SER A 103 12.57 0.60 -16.37
C SER A 103 11.82 -0.48 -15.60
N GLY A 104 12.54 -1.25 -14.78
CA GLY A 104 11.96 -2.23 -13.86
C GLY A 104 11.89 -1.71 -12.42
N ALA A 105 11.03 -2.36 -11.61
CA ALA A 105 10.79 -2.03 -10.20
C ALA A 105 12.07 -1.80 -9.38
N ARG A 106 12.97 -2.79 -9.34
CA ARG A 106 14.24 -2.68 -8.61
C ARG A 106 15.11 -1.52 -9.05
N LYS A 107 15.22 -1.29 -10.36
CA LYS A 107 16.03 -0.19 -10.91
C LYS A 107 15.45 1.16 -10.50
N CYS A 108 14.13 1.33 -10.64
CA CYS A 108 13.43 2.54 -10.18
C CYS A 108 13.69 2.79 -8.69
N GLY A 109 13.59 1.76 -7.85
CA GLY A 109 13.90 1.85 -6.42
C GLY A 109 15.33 2.34 -6.14
N VAL A 110 16.33 1.74 -6.78
CA VAL A 110 17.74 2.16 -6.62
C VAL A 110 17.96 3.61 -7.10
N ASP A 111 17.38 3.97 -8.23
CA ASP A 111 17.51 5.33 -8.79
C ASP A 111 16.82 6.36 -7.87
N LEU A 112 15.69 6.02 -7.26
CA LEU A 112 15.02 6.82 -6.22
C LEU A 112 15.83 6.95 -4.94
N PHE A 113 16.48 5.87 -4.48
CA PHE A 113 17.36 5.95 -3.32
C PHE A 113 18.46 6.98 -3.55
N ASN A 114 19.20 6.85 -4.64
CA ASN A 114 20.32 7.74 -4.94
C ASN A 114 19.88 9.19 -5.18
N GLY A 115 18.69 9.38 -5.77
CA GLY A 115 18.20 10.67 -6.21
C GLY A 115 17.16 11.32 -5.30
N PHE A 116 16.66 10.68 -4.25
CA PHE A 116 15.56 11.23 -3.46
C PHE A 116 15.60 10.81 -1.99
N SER A 117 15.44 9.52 -1.70
CA SER A 117 15.18 8.99 -0.35
C SER A 117 16.43 8.68 0.47
N ARG A 118 17.64 8.91 -0.07
CA ARG A 118 18.88 8.85 0.71
C ARG A 118 18.94 9.93 1.79
N GLU A 119 18.33 11.09 1.54
CA GLU A 119 18.19 12.14 2.56
C GLU A 119 17.11 11.74 3.55
N SER A 120 17.46 11.63 4.84
CA SER A 120 16.53 11.15 5.88
C SER A 120 15.37 12.10 6.14
N SER A 121 15.44 13.34 5.67
CA SER A 121 14.34 14.31 5.71
C SER A 121 13.35 14.14 4.57
N ASN A 122 13.62 13.30 3.58
CA ASN A 122 12.75 13.09 2.44
C ASN A 122 11.89 11.85 2.62
N PHE A 123 10.66 11.91 2.13
CA PHE A 123 9.66 10.86 2.28
C PHE A 123 9.15 10.45 0.90
N VAL A 124 9.10 9.14 0.66
CA VAL A 124 8.43 8.57 -0.51
C VAL A 124 7.41 7.55 -0.01
N PHE A 125 6.19 7.68 -0.51
CA PHE A 125 5.09 6.78 -0.21
C PHE A 125 4.50 6.29 -1.51
N VAL A 126 4.45 4.98 -1.71
CA VAL A 126 3.75 4.37 -2.84
C VAL A 126 2.52 3.66 -2.30
N VAL A 127 1.34 4.14 -2.70
CA VAL A 127 0.05 3.60 -2.28
C VAL A 127 -0.52 2.78 -3.44
N GLY A 128 -0.47 1.46 -3.32
CA GLY A 128 -1.05 0.53 -4.29
C GLY A 128 -2.45 0.12 -3.83
N VAL A 129 -3.47 0.35 -4.67
CA VAL A 129 -4.87 0.16 -4.29
C VAL A 129 -5.52 -0.98 -5.09
N GLY A 130 -6.14 -1.93 -4.39
CA GLY A 130 -6.84 -3.06 -4.97
C GLY A 130 -5.94 -4.21 -5.42
N ASP A 131 -6.53 -5.19 -6.10
CA ASP A 131 -5.84 -6.46 -6.39
C ASP A 131 -5.07 -6.47 -7.72
N ARG A 132 -5.12 -5.38 -8.49
CA ARG A 132 -4.45 -5.26 -9.80
C ARG A 132 -3.00 -4.81 -9.69
N VAL A 133 -2.57 -4.32 -8.53
CA VAL A 133 -1.18 -3.96 -8.28
C VAL A 133 -0.35 -5.22 -8.01
N ASN A 134 0.87 -5.25 -8.55
CA ASN A 134 1.82 -6.31 -8.23
C ASN A 134 2.57 -5.98 -6.93
N SER A 135 2.00 -6.37 -5.79
CA SER A 135 2.57 -6.09 -4.47
C SER A 135 4.02 -6.59 -4.33
N ALA A 136 4.39 -7.71 -4.95
CA ALA A 136 5.76 -8.21 -4.88
C ALA A 136 6.77 -7.24 -5.54
N LYS A 137 6.43 -6.71 -6.72
CA LYS A 137 7.27 -5.71 -7.41
C LYS A 137 7.32 -4.37 -6.65
N LEU A 138 6.18 -3.92 -6.11
CA LEU A 138 6.14 -2.67 -5.34
C LEU A 138 6.93 -2.78 -4.03
N THR A 139 6.86 -3.93 -3.35
CA THR A 139 7.72 -4.23 -2.20
C THR A 139 9.19 -4.27 -2.61
N GLU A 140 9.56 -4.93 -3.71
CA GLU A 140 10.95 -4.95 -4.20
C GLU A 140 11.47 -3.52 -4.47
N MET A 141 10.66 -2.69 -5.14
CA MET A 141 11.00 -1.29 -5.41
C MET A 141 11.18 -0.49 -4.12
N ALA A 142 10.26 -0.64 -3.16
CA ALA A 142 10.29 0.03 -1.86
C ALA A 142 11.49 -0.38 -1.01
N THR A 143 11.82 -1.67 -0.96
CA THR A 143 13.01 -2.19 -0.29
C THR A 143 14.30 -1.64 -0.93
N ALA A 144 14.39 -1.66 -2.26
CA ALA A 144 15.54 -1.11 -2.96
C ALA A 144 15.67 0.41 -2.78
N GLY A 145 14.55 1.12 -2.71
CA GLY A 145 14.46 2.56 -2.54
C GLY A 145 14.49 3.07 -1.10
N LYS A 146 14.43 2.17 -0.10
CA LYS A 146 14.28 2.50 1.32
C LYS A 146 13.12 3.47 1.60
N PHE A 147 11.96 3.16 1.06
CA PHE A 147 10.75 3.95 1.27
C PHE A 147 9.55 3.04 1.58
N ASP A 148 8.40 3.64 1.89
CA ASP A 148 7.22 2.87 2.28
C ASP A 148 6.34 2.52 1.08
N TYR A 149 6.03 1.24 0.93
CA TYR A 149 4.91 0.76 0.12
C TYR A 149 3.71 0.45 1.04
N ILE A 150 2.55 1.00 0.70
CA ILE A 150 1.31 0.85 1.45
C ILE A 150 0.27 0.16 0.57
N PRO A 151 0.02 -1.14 0.77
CA PRO A 151 -1.09 -1.82 0.11
C PRO A 151 -2.42 -1.38 0.73
N VAL A 152 -3.38 -1.03 -0.11
CA VAL A 152 -4.71 -0.57 0.29
C VAL A 152 -5.76 -1.40 -0.42
N LYS A 153 -6.76 -1.87 0.31
CA LYS A 153 -7.78 -2.73 -0.29
C LYS A 153 -8.67 -1.98 -1.29
N ASP A 154 -9.16 -0.81 -0.89
CA ASP A 154 -10.20 -0.09 -1.63
C ASP A 154 -9.96 1.42 -1.63
N PHE A 155 -10.33 2.08 -2.73
CA PHE A 155 -10.18 3.52 -2.93
C PHE A 155 -10.82 4.42 -1.86
N PRO A 156 -11.98 4.10 -1.26
CA PRO A 156 -12.55 4.88 -0.17
C PRO A 156 -11.65 4.98 1.08
N LEU A 157 -10.66 4.09 1.23
CA LEU A 157 -9.72 4.12 2.35
C LEU A 157 -8.59 5.14 2.17
N LEU A 158 -8.43 5.73 0.98
CA LEU A 158 -7.33 6.66 0.69
C LEU A 158 -7.30 7.88 1.61
N GLU A 159 -8.45 8.40 2.05
CA GLU A 159 -8.49 9.53 2.99
C GLU A 159 -7.85 9.15 4.33
N LEU A 160 -8.13 7.94 4.84
CA LEU A 160 -7.52 7.43 6.07
C LEU A 160 -6.02 7.21 5.89
N ILE A 161 -5.60 6.65 4.75
CA ILE A 161 -4.18 6.43 4.47
C ILE A 161 -3.44 7.76 4.41
N PHE A 162 -3.96 8.75 3.69
CA PHE A 162 -3.35 10.07 3.60
C PHE A 162 -3.28 10.78 4.95
N LEU A 163 -4.26 10.58 5.83
CA LEU A 163 -4.20 11.05 7.22
C LEU A 163 -3.03 10.42 7.96
N THR A 164 -2.84 9.09 7.86
CA THR A 164 -1.71 8.38 8.47
C THR A 164 -0.36 8.85 7.91
N LEU A 165 -0.24 9.04 6.60
CA LEU A 165 0.99 9.54 5.96
C LEU A 165 1.32 10.95 6.42
N ALA A 166 0.34 11.85 6.43
CA ALA A 166 0.52 13.22 6.88
C ALA A 166 0.88 13.29 8.37
N HIS A 167 0.32 12.41 9.22
CA HIS A 167 0.73 12.27 10.61
C HIS A 167 2.19 11.80 10.72
N LYS A 168 2.59 10.75 9.98
CA LYS A 168 3.98 10.23 9.97
C LYS A 168 5.00 11.30 9.58
N VAL A 169 4.73 12.04 8.50
CA VAL A 169 5.57 13.16 8.04
C VAL A 169 5.66 14.23 9.13
N THR A 170 4.52 14.68 9.64
CA THR A 170 4.44 15.78 10.59
C THR A 170 5.16 15.44 11.89
N THR A 171 4.96 14.24 12.43
CA THR A 171 5.66 13.75 13.63
C THR A 171 7.16 13.65 13.39
N SER A 172 7.61 13.08 12.26
CA SER A 172 9.04 12.96 11.94
C SER A 172 9.74 14.32 11.86
N LEU A 173 9.09 15.31 11.24
CA LEU A 173 9.60 16.68 11.15
C LEU A 173 9.53 17.41 12.49
N SER A 174 8.59 17.07 13.37
CA SER A 174 8.44 17.70 14.69
C SER A 174 9.42 17.15 15.72
N LEU A 175 9.70 15.85 15.70
CA LEU A 175 10.73 15.21 16.54
C LEU A 175 12.12 15.74 16.23
N SER A 176 12.38 16.13 14.98
CA SER A 176 13.60 16.83 14.60
C SER A 176 13.74 18.23 15.21
N VAL A 177 12.65 18.81 15.75
CA VAL A 177 12.61 20.18 16.31
C VAL A 177 12.56 20.19 17.85
N SER A 178 12.34 19.04 18.51
CA SER A 178 12.29 18.85 19.97
C SER A 178 11.18 19.62 20.73
N ASN A 179 10.55 18.90 21.66
CA ASN A 179 9.65 19.36 22.74
C ASN A 179 8.15 19.56 22.43
N LEU A 180 7.56 18.76 21.55
CA LEU A 180 6.11 18.53 21.54
C LEU A 180 5.81 17.20 22.25
N SER A 181 5.14 17.28 23.40
CA SER A 181 4.55 16.12 24.09
C SER A 181 3.43 15.56 23.21
N ILE A 182 3.71 14.45 22.53
CA ILE A 182 2.72 13.69 21.78
C ILE A 182 2.06 12.76 22.80
N GLY A 183 0.95 13.20 23.38
CA GLY A 183 0.03 12.29 24.06
C GLY A 183 -0.54 11.28 23.07
N ASN A 184 -1.08 10.16 23.55
CA ASN A 184 -1.70 9.07 22.77
C ASN A 184 -2.85 9.57 21.88
N ALA A 185 -2.54 10.30 20.82
CA ALA A 185 -3.49 10.96 19.96
C ALA A 185 -3.84 10.02 18.81
N SER A 186 -5.13 9.70 18.71
CA SER A 186 -5.71 9.17 17.49
C SER A 186 -5.47 10.21 16.38
N ALA A 187 -4.68 9.86 15.36
CA ALA A 187 -4.32 10.76 14.29
C ALA A 187 -5.58 11.40 13.70
N SER A 188 -5.67 12.73 13.78
CA SER A 188 -6.80 13.49 13.22
C SER A 188 -6.30 14.65 12.37
N TRP A 189 -7.11 15.08 11.40
CA TRP A 189 -6.75 16.22 10.55
C TRP A 189 -6.52 17.50 11.34
N ALA A 190 -7.28 17.71 12.43
CA ALA A 190 -7.11 18.87 13.32
C ALA A 190 -5.76 18.84 14.05
N GLU A 191 -5.30 17.66 14.46
CA GLU A 191 -3.98 17.50 15.09
C GLU A 191 -2.85 17.79 14.09
N ILE A 192 -2.96 17.26 12.87
CA ILE A 192 -1.99 17.53 11.79
C ILE A 192 -1.92 19.03 11.51
N GLN A 193 -3.05 19.70 11.32
CA GLN A 193 -3.09 21.14 11.11
C GLN A 193 -2.42 21.89 12.27
N ARG A 194 -2.73 21.52 13.52
CA ARG A 194 -2.12 22.13 14.71
C ARG A 194 -0.60 21.96 14.70
N HIS A 195 -0.08 20.75 14.46
CA HIS A 195 1.35 20.51 14.43
C HIS A 195 2.03 21.24 13.27
N ARG A 196 1.42 21.26 12.08
CA ARG A 196 1.92 22.01 10.93
C ARG A 196 1.93 23.51 11.18
N GLN A 197 0.93 24.07 11.86
CA GLN A 197 0.91 25.50 12.24
C GLN A 197 2.02 25.87 13.24
N LEU A 198 2.39 24.96 14.14
CA LEU A 198 3.45 25.19 15.14
C LEU A 198 4.86 24.94 14.57
N SER A 199 4.98 24.10 13.54
CA SER A 199 6.26 23.79 12.92
C SER A 199 6.77 24.94 12.04
N ASN A 200 8.05 25.30 12.15
CA ASN A 200 8.67 26.25 11.22
C ASN A 200 9.25 25.58 9.95
N VAL A 201 9.07 24.27 9.79
CA VAL A 201 9.67 23.50 8.69
C VAL A 201 8.75 23.53 7.47
N ALA A 202 9.08 24.36 6.48
CA ALA A 202 8.44 24.36 5.17
C ALA A 202 8.73 23.06 4.41
N ILE A 203 7.77 22.55 3.64
CA ILE A 203 7.93 21.33 2.84
C ILE A 203 7.68 21.61 1.36
N ASP A 204 8.30 20.79 0.52
CA ASP A 204 7.90 20.62 -0.87
C ASP A 204 7.31 19.21 -1.04
N TYR A 205 6.11 19.11 -1.62
CA TYR A 205 5.48 17.81 -1.83
C TYR A 205 4.88 17.67 -3.21
N ALA A 206 4.78 16.43 -3.69
CA ALA A 206 4.08 16.11 -4.92
C ALA A 206 3.12 14.94 -4.71
N LEU A 207 1.94 15.07 -5.30
CA LEU A 207 1.01 13.98 -5.51
C LEU A 207 1.17 13.49 -6.96
N LEU A 208 1.57 12.24 -7.12
CA LEU A 208 1.63 11.55 -8.41
C LEU A 208 0.49 10.54 -8.49
N ILE A 209 -0.53 10.86 -9.29
CA ILE A 209 -1.78 10.10 -9.33
C ILE A 209 -1.88 9.36 -10.66
N ASP A 210 -2.09 8.05 -10.59
CA ASP A 210 -2.41 7.23 -11.75
C ASP A 210 -3.72 7.72 -12.39
N VAL A 211 -3.72 7.90 -13.70
CA VAL A 211 -4.89 8.19 -14.53
C VAL A 211 -4.97 7.23 -15.71
N SER A 212 -4.44 6.02 -15.56
CA SER A 212 -4.61 4.91 -16.49
C SER A 212 -6.08 4.52 -16.63
N ALA A 213 -6.41 3.74 -17.66
CA ALA A 213 -7.80 3.40 -17.97
C ALA A 213 -8.56 2.73 -16.80
N SER A 214 -7.88 1.94 -15.95
CA SER A 214 -8.50 1.27 -14.81
C SER A 214 -8.97 2.21 -13.70
N MET A 215 -8.43 3.42 -13.64
CA MET A 215 -8.84 4.46 -12.69
C MET A 215 -10.24 5.03 -13.00
N GLY A 216 -10.74 4.82 -14.22
CA GLY A 216 -12.11 5.16 -14.62
C GLY A 216 -13.16 4.15 -14.13
N ASP A 217 -12.71 2.99 -13.62
CA ASP A 217 -13.62 1.99 -13.05
C ASP A 217 -14.31 2.54 -11.79
N ARG A 218 -15.45 1.94 -11.45
CA ARG A 218 -16.20 2.29 -10.22
C ARG A 218 -15.40 1.93 -8.98
N ALA A 219 -15.46 2.79 -7.96
CA ALA A 219 -14.74 2.56 -6.70
C ALA A 219 -15.32 1.41 -5.86
N ASN A 220 -16.54 0.90 -6.15
CA ASN A 220 -17.09 -0.30 -5.49
C ASN A 220 -18.31 -0.94 -6.22
N ARG A 221 -18.20 -2.23 -6.62
CA ARG A 221 -19.20 -3.32 -6.43
C ARG A 221 -18.72 -4.65 -7.03
N GLN A 222 -18.62 -5.64 -6.13
CA GLN A 222 -18.58 -7.10 -6.30
C GLN A 222 -17.42 -7.72 -7.08
N ALA A 223 -16.71 -8.60 -6.37
CA ALA A 223 -16.10 -9.80 -6.93
C ALA A 223 -17.04 -10.42 -7.98
N SER A 224 -16.72 -10.22 -9.25
CA SER A 224 -17.22 -11.13 -10.27
C SER A 224 -16.48 -12.43 -10.05
N VAL A 225 -17.24 -13.44 -9.63
CA VAL A 225 -16.95 -14.83 -9.96
C VAL A 225 -16.79 -14.89 -11.47
N HIS A 226 -15.57 -14.65 -11.97
CA HIS A 226 -15.22 -15.06 -13.32
C HIS A 226 -14.83 -16.52 -13.20
N ALA A 227 -15.82 -17.37 -13.42
CA ALA A 227 -15.58 -18.72 -13.89
C ALA A 227 -14.51 -18.66 -14.99
N PRO A 228 -13.53 -19.61 -15.01
CA PRO A 228 -12.55 -19.64 -16.08
C PRO A 228 -13.29 -19.67 -17.42
N ALA A 229 -12.88 -18.77 -18.32
CA ALA A 229 -13.40 -18.73 -19.68
C ALA A 229 -13.34 -20.15 -20.27
N PRO A 230 -14.42 -20.67 -20.89
CA PRO A 230 -14.36 -21.97 -21.53
C PRO A 230 -13.23 -21.93 -22.57
N ALA A 231 -12.34 -22.92 -22.47
CA ALA A 231 -11.24 -23.10 -23.38
C ALA A 231 -11.72 -22.93 -24.82
N ARG A 232 -11.22 -21.91 -25.51
CA ARG A 232 -11.38 -21.80 -26.97
C ARG A 232 -10.75 -23.04 -27.57
N VAL A 233 -11.58 -23.94 -28.08
CA VAL A 233 -11.18 -25.00 -28.99
C VAL A 233 -10.40 -24.33 -30.14
N PRO A 234 -9.13 -24.71 -30.39
CA PRO A 234 -8.39 -24.13 -31.49
C PRO A 234 -9.12 -24.45 -32.80
N ALA A 235 -9.48 -23.40 -33.53
CA ALA A 235 -9.98 -23.51 -34.88
C ALA A 235 -8.95 -24.27 -35.73
N ARG A 236 -9.44 -25.28 -36.45
CA ARG A 236 -8.70 -26.11 -37.40
C ARG A 236 -7.86 -25.22 -38.32
N ALA A 237 -6.54 -25.43 -38.30
CA ALA A 237 -5.64 -24.80 -39.26
C ALA A 237 -6.03 -25.19 -40.70
N PRO A 238 -6.02 -24.26 -41.66
CA PRO A 238 -6.17 -24.59 -43.06
C PRO A 238 -4.94 -25.39 -43.53
N VAL A 239 -5.23 -26.51 -44.20
CA VAL A 239 -4.24 -27.41 -44.81
C VAL A 239 -3.40 -26.60 -45.80
N SER A 240 -2.13 -26.39 -45.48
CA SER A 240 -1.16 -25.77 -46.37
C SER A 240 -0.62 -26.84 -47.34
N ALA A 241 -0.68 -26.55 -48.63
CA ALA A 241 -0.08 -27.36 -49.70
C ALA A 241 1.44 -27.55 -49.48
N PRO A 242 2.03 -28.66 -49.97
CA PRO A 242 3.41 -29.01 -49.64
C PRO A 242 4.41 -28.02 -50.23
N ALA A 243 5.22 -27.43 -49.35
CA ALA A 243 6.37 -26.61 -49.71
C ALA A 243 7.49 -27.46 -50.33
N ARG A 244 8.06 -26.92 -51.41
CA ARG A 244 9.22 -27.43 -52.14
C ARG A 244 10.44 -27.54 -51.21
N ALA A 245 11.16 -28.67 -51.29
CA ALA A 245 12.36 -28.93 -50.51
C ALA A 245 13.47 -27.89 -50.75
N PRO A 246 14.14 -27.37 -49.69
CA PRO A 246 15.34 -26.56 -49.85
C PRO A 246 16.58 -27.43 -50.11
N VAL A 247 17.42 -26.93 -51.00
CA VAL A 247 18.74 -27.45 -51.39
C VAL A 247 19.68 -27.48 -50.17
N PRO A 248 20.44 -28.56 -49.91
CA PRO A 248 21.35 -28.61 -48.78
C PRO A 248 22.57 -27.69 -48.98
N ALA A 249 22.79 -26.80 -48.02
CA ALA A 249 24.00 -25.99 -47.92
C ALA A 249 25.19 -26.82 -47.43
N ARG A 250 26.37 -26.53 -47.99
CA ARG A 250 27.67 -27.14 -47.67
C ARG A 250 28.00 -27.06 -46.17
N ALA A 251 28.46 -28.17 -45.62
CA ALA A 251 29.05 -28.25 -44.29
C ALA A 251 30.39 -27.49 -44.20
N PRO A 252 30.66 -26.76 -43.11
CA PRO A 252 31.99 -26.20 -42.85
C PRO A 252 32.94 -27.26 -42.25
N VAL A 253 34.21 -27.13 -42.64
CA VAL A 253 35.37 -27.96 -42.29
C VAL A 253 35.69 -27.85 -40.78
N PRO A 254 36.03 -28.95 -40.09
CA PRO A 254 36.38 -28.90 -38.66
C PRO A 254 37.76 -28.28 -38.42
N ALA A 255 37.82 -27.31 -37.50
CA ALA A 255 39.08 -26.75 -37.00
C ALA A 255 39.75 -27.70 -35.99
N ARG A 256 41.07 -27.79 -36.10
CA ARG A 256 41.99 -28.62 -35.31
C ARG A 256 42.03 -28.19 -33.82
N PRO A 257 42.12 -29.11 -32.85
CA PRO A 257 42.20 -28.75 -31.44
C PRO A 257 43.63 -28.30 -31.06
N VAL A 258 43.73 -27.14 -30.40
CA VAL A 258 44.95 -26.65 -29.75
C VAL A 258 44.95 -27.17 -28.30
N ALA A 259 46.00 -27.91 -27.95
CA ALA A 259 46.22 -28.44 -26.60
C ALA A 259 46.40 -27.29 -25.59
N ARG A 260 45.67 -27.34 -24.47
CA ARG A 260 45.87 -26.46 -23.31
C ARG A 260 46.67 -27.20 -22.23
N THR A 261 47.77 -26.61 -21.81
CA THR A 261 48.51 -26.97 -20.60
C THR A 261 47.73 -26.60 -19.33
N PRO A 262 47.81 -27.40 -18.24
CA PRO A 262 47.12 -27.08 -16.99
C PRO A 262 47.93 -26.10 -16.13
N VAL A 263 47.24 -25.12 -15.55
CA VAL A 263 47.74 -24.16 -14.54
C VAL A 263 47.42 -24.73 -13.14
N PRO A 264 48.32 -24.61 -12.14
CA PRO A 264 48.11 -25.22 -10.82
C PRO A 264 47.09 -24.45 -9.96
N ALA A 265 46.37 -25.21 -9.12
CA ALA A 265 45.33 -24.74 -8.23
C ALA A 265 45.87 -23.86 -7.08
N ARG A 266 45.13 -22.79 -6.75
CA ARG A 266 45.35 -21.92 -5.58
C ARG A 266 44.50 -22.40 -4.39
N PRO A 267 44.92 -22.20 -3.12
CA PRO A 267 44.20 -22.71 -1.96
C PRO A 267 42.92 -21.93 -1.66
N VAL A 268 41.89 -22.66 -1.23
CA VAL A 268 40.58 -22.16 -0.79
C VAL A 268 40.71 -21.50 0.58
N ALA A 269 40.37 -20.21 0.69
CA ALA A 269 40.15 -19.54 1.96
C ALA A 269 38.73 -19.85 2.46
N ARG A 270 38.61 -20.30 3.72
CA ARG A 270 37.34 -20.56 4.41
C ARG A 270 36.65 -19.23 4.76
N THR A 271 35.43 -19.04 4.28
CA THR A 271 34.52 -17.97 4.71
C THR A 271 33.81 -18.37 6.02
N PRO A 272 33.61 -17.47 7.01
CA PRO A 272 32.76 -17.75 8.16
C PRO A 272 31.27 -17.72 7.76
N ALA A 273 30.46 -18.56 8.42
CA ALA A 273 29.02 -18.64 8.22
C ALA A 273 28.29 -17.35 8.65
N PRO A 274 27.17 -16.98 8.00
CA PRO A 274 26.37 -15.83 8.41
C PRO A 274 25.58 -16.15 9.68
N VAL A 275 25.63 -15.22 10.64
CA VAL A 275 24.75 -15.19 11.81
C VAL A 275 23.35 -14.81 11.33
N ARG A 276 22.35 -15.67 11.59
CA ARG A 276 20.94 -15.37 11.36
C ARG A 276 20.52 -14.19 12.24
N ALA A 277 20.25 -13.03 11.64
CA ALA A 277 19.40 -12.03 12.27
C ALA A 277 17.96 -12.55 12.21
N LEU A 278 17.26 -12.54 13.36
CA LEU A 278 15.80 -12.72 13.37
C LEU A 278 15.19 -11.52 12.63
N GLU A 279 14.71 -11.76 11.40
CA GLU A 279 13.76 -10.86 10.75
C GLU A 279 12.42 -10.97 11.49
N VAL A 280 12.03 -9.88 12.14
CA VAL A 280 10.67 -9.71 12.64
C VAL A 280 9.80 -9.38 11.43
N ASP A 281 8.73 -10.15 11.25
CA ASP A 281 7.81 -10.05 10.12
C ASP A 281 7.11 -8.67 10.11
N PRO A 282 7.25 -7.87 9.03
CA PRO A 282 6.66 -6.53 8.93
C PRO A 282 5.11 -6.55 8.98
N THR A 283 4.49 -7.70 8.79
CA THR A 283 3.04 -7.89 8.93
C THR A 283 2.59 -7.77 10.39
N VAL A 284 3.46 -8.11 11.35
CA VAL A 284 3.17 -8.05 12.79
C VAL A 284 3.22 -6.61 13.30
N GLU A 285 4.16 -5.79 12.83
CA GLU A 285 4.19 -4.36 13.19
C GLU A 285 2.99 -3.60 12.63
N PHE A 286 2.56 -3.92 11.40
CA PHE A 286 1.39 -3.28 10.80
C PHE A 286 0.09 -3.62 11.55
N LEU A 287 -0.09 -4.87 11.96
CA LEU A 287 -1.24 -5.28 12.77
C LEU A 287 -1.20 -4.66 14.18
N SER A 288 -0.02 -4.57 14.81
CA SER A 288 0.14 -3.86 16.08
C SER A 288 -0.17 -2.37 15.96
N ALA A 289 0.25 -1.72 14.89
CA ALA A 289 -0.07 -0.31 14.62
C ALA A 289 -1.57 -0.11 14.36
N LEU A 290 -2.25 -1.05 13.70
CA LEU A 290 -3.69 -0.99 13.47
C LEU A 290 -4.49 -1.21 14.77
N VAL A 291 -4.02 -2.10 15.64
CA VAL A 291 -4.63 -2.35 16.96
C VAL A 291 -4.44 -1.16 17.91
N ALA A 292 -3.30 -0.47 17.84
CA ALA A 292 -3.03 0.75 18.60
C ALA A 292 -3.91 1.95 18.17
N LEU A 293 -4.58 1.87 17.01
CA LEU A 293 -5.53 2.87 16.52
C LEU A 293 -6.97 2.65 17.00
N LEU A 294 -7.25 1.52 17.67
CA LEU A 294 -8.56 1.29 18.29
C LEU A 294 -8.67 2.12 19.58
N PRO A 295 -9.80 2.82 19.80
CA PRO A 295 -9.97 3.60 21.03
C PRO A 295 -9.91 2.67 22.25
N SER A 296 -9.12 3.06 23.25
CA SER A 296 -9.16 2.41 24.56
C SER A 296 -10.60 2.42 25.08
N PRO A 297 -11.10 1.32 25.66
CA PRO A 297 -12.43 1.32 26.27
C PRO A 297 -12.47 2.42 27.35
N PRO A 298 -13.58 3.15 27.49
CA PRO A 298 -13.71 4.17 28.52
C PRO A 298 -13.48 3.54 29.91
N GLU A 299 -12.67 4.18 30.74
CA GLU A 299 -12.40 3.83 32.14
C GLU A 299 -13.66 3.99 33.01
N CYS A 300 -14.66 3.15 32.79
CA CYS A 300 -15.91 3.16 33.55
C CYS A 300 -16.46 1.74 33.78
N TYR A 301 -15.62 0.73 34.05
CA TYR A 301 -16.10 -0.58 34.52
C TYR A 301 -15.15 -1.20 35.54
N ALA A 302 -14.86 -0.46 36.60
CA ALA A 302 -14.29 -1.02 37.82
C ALA A 302 -15.31 -0.90 38.96
N GLY A 303 -16.06 -1.99 39.16
CA GLY A 303 -16.82 -2.26 40.39
C GLY A 303 -18.12 -1.48 40.56
N HIS A 304 -19.27 -2.15 40.35
CA HIS A 304 -20.41 -2.24 41.28
C HIS A 304 -21.53 -3.07 40.62
N GLY A 305 -22.26 -3.83 41.43
CA GLY A 305 -23.17 -4.90 41.00
C GLY A 305 -24.24 -4.48 40.00
N MET A 306 -24.52 -5.38 39.05
CA MET A 306 -25.61 -5.26 38.09
C MET A 306 -26.97 -5.36 38.80
N THR A 307 -27.61 -4.22 39.02
CA THR A 307 -29.08 -4.17 39.13
C THR A 307 -29.60 -2.78 38.73
N LYS A 308 -30.52 -2.79 37.75
CA LYS A 308 -31.44 -1.70 37.37
C LYS A 308 -30.81 -0.44 36.74
N MET A 309 -31.00 -0.31 35.43
CA MET A 309 -31.90 0.68 34.80
C MET A 309 -31.47 0.91 33.36
N TYR A 310 -32.26 0.43 32.40
CA TYR A 310 -32.50 1.11 31.12
C TYR A 310 -33.84 0.59 30.58
N HIS A 311 -34.91 1.32 30.88
CA HIS A 311 -36.11 1.32 30.07
C HIS A 311 -35.90 2.33 28.94
N GLY A 312 -35.86 1.85 27.70
CA GLY A 312 -35.75 2.68 26.51
C GLY A 312 -35.68 1.83 25.26
N ASN A 313 -36.79 1.76 24.52
CA ASN A 313 -36.98 0.99 23.30
C ASN A 313 -35.93 1.31 22.21
N ARG A 314 -34.89 0.48 22.09
CA ARG A 314 -34.18 0.15 20.83
C ARG A 314 -33.59 -1.27 20.94
N PRO A 315 -33.60 -2.10 19.87
CA PRO A 315 -33.02 -3.44 19.93
C PRO A 315 -31.48 -3.37 20.02
N PRO A 316 -30.83 -4.24 20.80
CA PRO A 316 -29.38 -4.25 20.95
C PRO A 316 -28.70 -4.84 19.71
N ILE A 317 -27.64 -4.17 19.27
CA ILE A 317 -26.68 -4.70 18.28
C ILE A 317 -25.91 -5.83 18.97
N THR A 318 -26.01 -7.04 18.42
CA THR A 318 -25.34 -8.24 18.92
C THR A 318 -23.83 -8.15 18.64
N ILE A 319 -23.05 -7.68 19.62
CA ILE A 319 -21.57 -7.74 19.61
C ILE A 319 -21.16 -9.03 20.35
N ALA A 320 -21.45 -10.20 19.77
CA ALA A 320 -21.12 -11.48 20.39
C ALA A 320 -19.70 -12.02 20.06
N PRO A 321 -19.08 -11.79 18.87
CA PRO A 321 -17.79 -12.42 18.60
C PRO A 321 -16.59 -11.70 19.22
N ILE A 322 -16.74 -10.44 19.66
CA ILE A 322 -15.62 -9.64 20.21
C ILE A 322 -15.36 -9.97 21.68
N ALA A 323 -16.39 -10.38 22.44
CA ALA A 323 -16.26 -10.62 23.88
C ALA A 323 -15.50 -11.90 24.24
N ILE A 324 -15.36 -12.86 23.30
CA ILE A 324 -14.71 -14.15 23.54
C ILE A 324 -13.22 -14.11 23.13
N LEU A 325 -12.81 -13.24 22.20
CA LEU A 325 -11.41 -13.13 21.75
C LEU A 325 -10.51 -12.33 22.72
N MET A 326 -11.09 -11.38 23.46
CA MET A 326 -10.32 -10.41 24.26
C MET A 326 -9.54 -11.01 25.44
N PRO A 327 -10.06 -12.01 26.19
CA PRO A 327 -9.29 -12.66 27.24
C PRO A 327 -8.10 -13.46 26.67
N VAL A 328 -8.26 -14.09 25.50
CA VAL A 328 -7.25 -14.98 24.89
C VAL A 328 -6.07 -14.18 24.32
N LEU A 329 -6.33 -13.02 23.71
CA LEU A 329 -5.30 -12.11 23.20
C LEU A 329 -4.48 -11.44 24.31
N ALA A 330 -5.10 -11.19 25.48
CA ALA A 330 -4.41 -10.62 26.63
C ALA A 330 -3.42 -11.63 27.25
N THR A 331 -3.76 -12.92 27.32
CA THR A 331 -2.85 -13.98 27.78
C THR A 331 -1.71 -14.22 26.79
N ALA A 332 -1.99 -14.25 25.49
CA ALA A 332 -0.97 -14.44 24.45
C ALA A 332 0.09 -13.31 24.45
N SER A 333 -0.33 -12.07 24.73
CA SER A 333 0.58 -10.93 24.87
C SER A 333 1.46 -11.00 26.13
N GLN A 334 0.99 -11.61 27.21
CA GLN A 334 1.81 -11.83 28.41
C GLN A 334 2.77 -13.02 28.25
N ALA A 335 2.36 -14.08 27.54
CA ALA A 335 3.19 -15.24 27.26
C ALA A 335 4.35 -14.92 26.28
N ALA A 336 4.13 -14.06 25.29
CA ALA A 336 5.14 -13.61 24.33
C ALA A 336 6.34 -12.89 24.98
N ASN A 337 6.10 -12.22 26.12
CA ASN A 337 7.16 -11.55 26.88
C ASN A 337 7.97 -12.48 27.79
N ALA A 338 7.49 -13.70 28.05
CA ALA A 338 8.11 -14.63 29.01
C ALA A 338 8.84 -15.80 28.35
N ASN A 339 8.33 -16.37 27.25
CA ASN A 339 9.00 -17.48 26.55
C ASN A 339 8.53 -17.65 25.07
N PRO A 340 9.37 -17.36 24.06
CA PRO A 340 8.97 -17.34 22.65
C PRO A 340 8.53 -18.70 22.07
N SER A 341 8.95 -19.82 22.66
CA SER A 341 8.57 -21.16 22.19
C SER A 341 7.16 -21.58 22.61
N ALA A 342 6.63 -21.01 23.71
CA ALA A 342 5.26 -21.28 24.18
C ALA A 342 4.20 -20.59 23.30
N PHE A 343 4.56 -19.45 22.69
CA PHE A 343 3.70 -18.68 21.80
C PHE A 343 3.30 -19.44 20.53
N VAL A 344 4.19 -20.31 20.02
CA VAL A 344 3.92 -21.10 18.81
C VAL A 344 2.86 -22.18 19.08
N GLU A 345 2.87 -22.83 20.25
CA GLU A 345 1.84 -23.82 20.60
C GLU A 345 0.47 -23.17 20.85
N GLU A 346 0.43 -21.97 21.44
CA GLU A 346 -0.81 -21.27 21.78
C GLU A 346 -1.51 -20.63 20.55
N VAL A 347 -0.74 -20.15 19.58
CA VAL A 347 -1.26 -19.68 18.27
C VAL A 347 -1.83 -20.85 17.46
N THR A 348 -1.21 -22.03 17.52
CA THR A 348 -1.72 -23.22 16.84
C THR A 348 -3.03 -23.73 17.47
N HIS A 349 -3.21 -23.53 18.78
CA HIS A 349 -4.46 -23.83 19.50
C HIS A 349 -5.59 -22.83 19.15
N CYS A 350 -5.25 -21.54 18.95
CA CYS A 350 -6.22 -20.53 18.48
C CYS A 350 -6.71 -20.81 17.05
N ASP A 351 -5.83 -21.26 16.16
CA ASP A 351 -6.19 -21.64 14.78
C ASP A 351 -7.13 -22.87 14.75
N SER A 352 -7.00 -23.77 15.72
CA SER A 352 -7.92 -24.91 15.93
C SER A 352 -9.32 -24.45 16.37
N LEU A 353 -9.39 -23.55 17.36
CA LEU A 353 -10.64 -23.00 17.89
C LEU A 353 -11.42 -22.17 16.85
N VAL A 354 -10.70 -21.38 16.03
CA VAL A 354 -11.32 -20.62 14.93
C VAL A 354 -11.88 -21.55 13.85
N ARG A 355 -11.24 -22.70 13.59
CA ARG A 355 -11.75 -23.72 12.66
C ARG A 355 -12.97 -24.47 13.21
N GLU A 356 -13.01 -24.76 14.51
CA GLU A 356 -14.16 -25.40 15.19
C GLU A 356 -15.39 -24.46 15.19
N MET A 357 -15.20 -23.18 15.48
CA MET A 357 -16.27 -22.17 15.41
C MET A 357 -16.83 -21.99 13.99
N HIS A 358 -16.01 -22.18 12.96
CA HIS A 358 -16.46 -22.15 11.57
C HIS A 358 -17.26 -23.38 11.15
N GLN A 359 -17.10 -24.53 11.82
CA GLN A 359 -17.89 -25.74 11.57
C GLN A 359 -19.29 -25.68 12.22
N ASP A 360 -19.41 -25.10 13.41
CA ASP A 360 -20.69 -24.98 14.12
C ASP A 360 -21.64 -23.94 13.50
N LEU A 361 -21.10 -22.90 12.86
CA LEU A 361 -21.91 -21.88 12.15
C LEU A 361 -22.45 -22.36 10.79
N GLY A 362 -22.01 -23.51 10.28
CA GLY A 362 -22.49 -24.10 9.02
C GLY A 362 -23.77 -24.94 9.14
N GLY A 363 -24.29 -25.15 10.35
CA GLY A 363 -25.37 -26.12 10.62
C GLY A 363 -26.82 -25.58 10.69
N VAL A 364 -27.05 -24.27 10.72
CA VAL A 364 -28.37 -23.71 11.09
C VAL A 364 -29.06 -23.00 9.93
N THR A 365 -29.42 -23.72 8.87
CA THR A 365 -30.54 -23.32 7.98
C THR A 365 -31.22 -24.55 7.37
N LYS A 366 -32.07 -25.25 8.15
CA LYS A 366 -33.06 -26.21 7.62
C LYS A 366 -34.17 -26.49 8.63
N THR A 367 -35.29 -25.78 8.54
CA THR A 367 -36.71 -26.21 8.71
C THR A 367 -37.60 -24.95 8.74
N LYS A 368 -38.47 -24.72 7.74
CA LYS A 368 -39.92 -25.06 7.72
C LYS A 368 -40.68 -24.47 8.93
N SER A 369 -41.86 -23.87 8.82
CA SER A 369 -42.83 -23.60 7.74
C SER A 369 -44.01 -22.84 8.40
N SER A 370 -44.71 -21.99 7.65
CA SER A 370 -46.19 -21.84 7.59
C SER A 370 -47.09 -21.96 8.85
N MET A 371 -48.15 -21.11 8.84
CA MET A 371 -49.41 -21.06 9.62
C MET A 371 -49.38 -20.17 10.87
N LEU A 372 -50.35 -19.29 11.19
CA LEU A 372 -51.74 -19.01 10.76
C LEU A 372 -51.91 -17.47 10.59
N GLY A 373 -52.70 -16.88 9.67
CA GLY A 373 -54.18 -16.95 9.52
C GLY A 373 -54.87 -16.23 10.70
N ILE A 374 -55.49 -15.04 10.59
CA ILE A 374 -56.83 -14.66 10.06
C ILE A 374 -56.94 -13.14 10.41
N VAL A 375 -57.40 -12.17 9.59
CA VAL A 375 -58.66 -11.96 8.83
C VAL A 375 -58.37 -11.41 7.45
#